data_AF-A0A929X917-F1
#
_entry.id   AF-A0A929X917-F1
#
_cell.length_a   1.000
_cell.length_b   1.000
_cell.length_c   1.000
_cell.angle_alpha   90.00
_cell.angle_beta   90.00
_cell.angle_gamma   90.00
#
_symmetry.space_group_name_H-M   'P 1'
#
loop_
_entity.id
_entity.type
_entity.pdbx_description
1 polymer ?
#
loop_
_entity_poly.entity_id
_entity_poly.type
_entity_poly.pdbx_seq_one_letter_code
_entity_poly.pdbx_strand_id
1 'polypeptide(L)'
;MSKNGNTEVTGSVPFHGEESNRVGSMAIVGILGAIAYILMWIEFPIPIMPSFIKFDFSDFPALLAAFAMGPIAGISVELIKNVLHAFSSGSFGVGELSNFILGASFVAVAGFFYQRNKTRKNAIFASVLGAIVMALISYPSNLFVVYPFYYNFMPKETVLSMYQLILPSVHSIEESLLLFNLPFTFVKGILDVMLCLALYKPLSPVLHKFGKRK
;
A
#
# COMPACT_ATOMS: atom_id res chain seq x y z
N MET A 1 -58.39 17.01 -42.27
CA MET A 1 -58.02 16.54 -40.92
C MET A 1 -56.72 15.74 -41.03
N SER A 2 -55.57 16.39 -40.85
CA SER A 2 -54.26 15.71 -40.76
C SER A 2 -53.76 15.86 -39.33
N LYS A 3 -53.56 14.74 -38.64
CA LYS A 3 -53.13 14.69 -37.25
C LYS A 3 -51.61 14.80 -37.17
N ASN A 4 -51.18 15.84 -36.45
CA ASN A 4 -50.00 16.00 -35.60
C ASN A 4 -48.96 14.88 -35.53
N GLY A 5 -47.69 15.30 -35.62
CA GLY A 5 -46.80 15.23 -34.45
C GLY A 5 -45.77 14.12 -34.44
N ASN A 6 -44.76 14.20 -35.31
CA ASN A 6 -43.49 13.53 -35.08
C ASN A 6 -42.70 14.35 -34.05
N THR A 7 -42.88 14.05 -32.76
CA THR A 7 -41.88 14.39 -31.74
C THR A 7 -40.72 13.42 -31.87
N GLU A 8 -39.66 13.84 -32.55
CA GLU A 8 -38.34 13.24 -32.39
C GLU A 8 -37.89 13.46 -30.93
N VAL A 9 -37.85 12.38 -30.16
CA VAL A 9 -37.16 12.39 -28.86
C VAL A 9 -35.67 12.15 -29.15
N THR A 10 -35.00 13.15 -29.69
CA THR A 10 -33.52 13.22 -29.75
C THR A 10 -32.99 13.76 -28.43
N GLY A 11 -33.21 12.99 -27.37
CA GLY A 11 -32.52 13.16 -26.10
C GLY A 11 -31.19 12.42 -26.12
N SER A 12 -30.23 12.84 -26.96
CA SER A 12 -28.85 12.40 -26.78
C SER A 12 -28.30 13.09 -25.53
N VAL A 13 -28.46 12.44 -24.37
CA VAL A 13 -27.78 12.85 -23.14
C VAL A 13 -26.28 12.73 -23.42
N PRO A 14 -25.51 13.83 -23.44
CA PRO A 14 -24.08 13.74 -23.65
C PRO A 14 -23.46 13.16 -22.37
N PHE A 15 -23.25 11.85 -22.33
CA PHE A 15 -22.44 11.22 -21.31
C PHE A 15 -21.02 11.77 -21.43
N HIS A 16 -20.67 12.66 -20.51
CA HIS A 16 -19.34 13.24 -20.38
C HIS A 16 -18.30 12.12 -20.23
N GLY A 17 -17.34 12.07 -21.16
CA GLY A 17 -16.25 11.08 -21.17
C GLY A 17 -15.31 11.13 -19.95
N GLU A 18 -15.47 12.13 -19.07
CA GLU A 18 -14.73 12.24 -17.82
C GLU A 18 -15.37 11.48 -16.65
N GLU A 19 -16.69 11.47 -16.48
CA GLU A 19 -17.35 10.82 -15.33
C GLU A 19 -17.31 9.29 -15.40
N SER A 20 -17.57 8.70 -16.57
CA SER A 20 -17.47 7.24 -16.80
C SER A 20 -16.09 6.71 -16.42
N ASN A 21 -15.06 7.52 -16.63
CA ASN A 21 -13.67 7.22 -16.32
C ASN A 21 -13.33 7.34 -14.83
N ARG A 22 -14.02 8.21 -14.07
CA ARG A 22 -13.85 8.36 -12.62
C ARG A 22 -14.48 7.20 -11.87
N VAL A 23 -15.70 6.80 -12.25
CA VAL A 23 -16.39 5.65 -11.64
C VAL A 23 -15.59 4.36 -11.82
N GLY A 24 -15.07 4.11 -13.04
CA GLY A 24 -14.22 2.93 -13.28
C GLY A 24 -12.93 2.93 -12.47
N SER A 25 -12.30 4.09 -12.29
CA SER A 25 -11.09 4.24 -11.46
C SER A 25 -11.38 3.96 -9.99
N MET A 26 -12.49 4.49 -9.47
CA MET A 26 -12.95 4.21 -8.10
C MET A 26 -13.25 2.73 -7.88
N ALA A 27 -13.93 2.09 -8.84
CA ALA A 27 -14.22 0.66 -8.78
C ALA A 27 -12.93 -0.18 -8.73
N ILE A 28 -11.91 0.15 -9.52
CA ILE A 28 -10.62 -0.55 -9.51
C ILE A 28 -9.89 -0.36 -8.19
N VAL A 29 -9.86 0.86 -7.64
CA VAL A 29 -9.28 1.12 -6.30
C VAL A 29 -10.03 0.31 -5.24
N GLY A 30 -11.35 0.23 -5.31
CA GLY A 30 -12.15 -0.60 -4.40
C GLY A 30 -11.83 -2.10 -4.52
N ILE A 31 -11.74 -2.63 -5.74
CA ILE A 31 -11.40 -4.04 -5.99
C ILE A 31 -9.98 -4.35 -5.50
N LEU A 32 -9.00 -3.51 -5.83
CA LEU A 32 -7.62 -3.69 -5.38
C LEU A 32 -7.49 -3.53 -3.86
N GLY A 33 -8.28 -2.63 -3.25
CA GLY A 33 -8.42 -2.49 -1.80
C GLY A 33 -8.96 -3.76 -1.14
N ALA A 34 -10.01 -4.37 -1.71
CA ALA A 34 -10.55 -5.62 -1.23
C ALA A 34 -9.55 -6.79 -1.36
N ILE A 35 -8.82 -6.88 -2.49
CA ILE A 35 -7.77 -7.87 -2.68
C ILE A 35 -6.65 -7.66 -1.66
N ALA A 36 -6.19 -6.43 -1.46
CA ALA A 36 -5.17 -6.08 -0.47
C ALA A 36 -5.62 -6.48 0.94
N TYR A 37 -6.86 -6.18 1.31
CA TYR A 37 -7.44 -6.59 2.58
C TYR A 37 -7.42 -8.11 2.77
N ILE A 38 -7.84 -8.89 1.77
CA ILE A 38 -7.78 -10.36 1.83
C ILE A 38 -6.34 -10.85 1.98
N LEU A 39 -5.40 -10.27 1.23
CA LEU A 39 -3.98 -10.62 1.35
C LEU A 39 -3.40 -10.27 2.72
N MET A 40 -3.89 -9.20 3.36
CA MET A 40 -3.45 -8.79 4.69
C MET A 40 -3.84 -9.83 5.76
N TRP A 41 -4.93 -10.58 5.58
CA TRP A 41 -5.26 -11.71 6.47
C TRP A 41 -4.31 -12.89 6.35
N ILE A 42 -3.54 -12.98 5.26
CA ILE A 42 -2.48 -13.97 5.09
C ILE A 42 -1.17 -13.43 5.68
N GLU A 43 -1.28 -12.75 6.83
CA GLU A 43 -0.15 -12.25 7.59
C GLU A 43 0.42 -13.33 8.52
N PHE A 44 1.74 -13.37 8.65
CA PHE A 44 2.41 -14.32 9.54
C PHE A 44 3.58 -13.67 10.28
N PRO A 45 3.84 -14.06 11.53
CA PRO A 45 5.01 -13.59 12.27
C PRO A 45 6.29 -14.21 11.67
N ILE A 46 7.37 -13.45 11.63
CA ILE A 46 8.69 -13.95 11.20
C ILE A 46 9.55 -14.16 12.45
N PRO A 47 10.31 -15.29 12.58
CA PRO A 47 11.10 -15.59 13.79
C PRO A 47 12.09 -14.53 14.24
N ILE A 48 12.55 -13.67 13.31
CA ILE A 48 13.50 -12.58 13.59
C ILE A 48 12.82 -11.25 13.97
N MET A 49 11.50 -11.25 14.17
CA MET A 49 10.71 -10.07 14.55
C MET A 49 9.78 -10.40 15.72
N PRO A 50 9.46 -9.42 16.59
CA PRO A 50 8.41 -9.61 17.58
C PRO A 50 7.08 -9.97 16.93
N SER A 51 6.27 -10.79 17.62
CA SER A 51 5.02 -11.34 17.07
C SER A 51 3.94 -10.30 16.71
N PHE A 52 4.06 -9.07 17.23
CA PHE A 52 3.18 -7.96 16.88
C PHE A 52 3.50 -7.33 15.52
N ILE A 53 4.70 -7.59 14.96
CA ILE A 53 5.09 -7.17 13.61
C ILE A 53 5.00 -8.38 12.70
N LYS A 54 3.97 -8.39 11.87
CA LYS A 54 3.73 -9.48 10.92
C LYS A 54 4.10 -9.08 9.52
N PHE A 55 4.43 -10.08 8.73
CA PHE A 55 4.70 -9.95 7.32
C PHE A 55 3.47 -10.29 6.51
N ASP A 56 3.21 -9.53 5.44
CA ASP A 56 2.11 -9.71 4.52
C ASP A 56 2.50 -9.17 3.12
N PHE A 57 1.75 -9.57 2.09
CA PHE A 57 1.94 -9.12 0.70
C PHE A 57 0.86 -8.14 0.24
N SER A 58 0.19 -7.45 1.17
CA SER A 58 -0.97 -6.61 0.85
C SER A 58 -0.59 -5.27 0.22
N ASP A 59 0.68 -4.86 0.28
CA ASP A 59 1.21 -3.66 -0.38
C ASP A 59 1.30 -3.84 -1.91
N PHE A 60 1.34 -5.09 -2.39
CA PHE A 60 1.44 -5.38 -3.83
C PHE A 60 0.26 -4.84 -4.66
N PRO A 61 -1.03 -5.08 -4.31
CA PRO A 61 -2.15 -4.46 -5.01
C PRO A 61 -2.13 -2.93 -4.99
N ALA A 62 -1.64 -2.32 -3.91
CA ALA A 62 -1.50 -0.86 -3.82
C ALA A 62 -0.42 -0.33 -4.76
N LEU A 63 0.72 -1.04 -4.86
CA LEU A 63 1.76 -0.74 -5.84
C LEU A 63 1.23 -0.84 -7.29
N LEU A 64 0.40 -1.85 -7.58
CA LEU A 64 -0.25 -1.96 -8.90
C LEU A 64 -1.18 -0.78 -9.19
N ALA A 65 -2.00 -0.37 -8.21
CA ALA A 65 -2.83 0.82 -8.34
C ALA A 65 -1.98 2.07 -8.60
N ALA A 66 -0.87 2.22 -7.88
CA ALA A 66 0.07 3.31 -8.06
C ALA A 66 0.67 3.35 -9.48
N PHE A 67 1.01 2.20 -10.03
CA PHE A 67 1.57 2.09 -11.37
C PHE A 67 0.53 2.27 -12.49
N ALA A 68 -0.69 1.78 -12.29
CA ALA A 68 -1.76 1.91 -13.27
C ALA A 68 -2.30 3.34 -13.33
N MET A 69 -2.63 3.90 -12.16
CA MET A 69 -3.47 5.10 -12.03
C MET A 69 -2.76 6.27 -11.33
N GLY A 70 -1.66 6.02 -10.63
CA GLY A 70 -0.84 7.05 -10.00
C GLY A 70 -0.81 6.96 -8.47
N PRO A 71 0.09 7.71 -7.82
CA PRO A 71 0.40 7.54 -6.40
C PRO A 71 -0.82 7.64 -5.48
N ILE A 72 -1.76 8.55 -5.78
CA ILE A 72 -2.99 8.73 -5.00
C ILE A 72 -3.85 7.46 -5.00
N ALA A 73 -3.91 6.73 -6.12
CA ALA A 73 -4.65 5.48 -6.20
C ALA A 73 -4.03 4.41 -5.29
N GLY A 74 -2.69 4.30 -5.29
CA GLY A 74 -1.97 3.40 -4.39
C GLY A 74 -2.22 3.73 -2.92
N ILE A 75 -2.08 5.00 -2.54
CA ILE A 75 -2.35 5.47 -1.16
C ILE A 75 -3.81 5.18 -0.76
N SER A 76 -4.74 5.29 -1.71
CA SER A 76 -6.15 4.98 -1.44
C SER A 76 -6.37 3.49 -1.17
N VAL A 77 -5.68 2.59 -1.90
CA VAL A 77 -5.72 1.15 -1.65
C VAL A 77 -5.12 0.81 -0.29
N GLU A 78 -3.98 1.43 0.06
CA GLU A 78 -3.35 1.34 1.39
C GLU A 78 -4.28 1.77 2.51
N LEU A 79 -5.03 2.86 2.30
CA LEU A 79 -5.99 3.34 3.28
C LEU A 79 -7.13 2.35 3.46
N ILE A 80 -7.72 1.87 2.37
CA ILE A 80 -8.86 0.95 2.40
C ILE A 80 -8.48 -0.34 3.13
N LYS A 81 -7.36 -0.97 2.76
CA LYS A 81 -6.96 -2.26 3.37
C LYS A 81 -6.73 -2.12 4.88
N ASN A 82 -6.03 -1.06 5.30
CA ASN A 82 -5.64 -0.86 6.69
C ASN A 82 -6.84 -0.45 7.56
N VAL A 83 -7.75 0.38 7.04
CA VAL A 83 -8.99 0.71 7.76
C VAL A 83 -9.86 -0.53 7.96
N LEU A 84 -10.05 -1.34 6.92
CA LEU A 84 -10.85 -2.58 7.02
C LEU A 84 -10.21 -3.59 7.99
N HIS A 85 -8.89 -3.73 7.96
CA HIS A 85 -8.15 -4.59 8.87
C HIS A 85 -8.24 -4.10 10.32
N ALA A 86 -8.11 -2.80 10.56
CA ALA A 86 -8.19 -2.24 11.91
C ALA A 86 -9.53 -2.52 12.61
N PHE A 87 -10.63 -2.57 11.85
CA PHE A 87 -11.95 -2.94 12.40
C PHE A 87 -12.08 -4.44 12.72
N SER A 88 -11.18 -5.28 12.21
CA SER A 88 -11.36 -6.74 12.20
C SER A 88 -10.25 -7.53 12.91
N SER A 89 -9.06 -6.95 13.08
CA SER A 89 -7.83 -7.65 13.50
C SER A 89 -7.59 -7.73 15.01
N GLY A 90 -8.25 -6.87 15.80
CA GLY A 90 -8.04 -6.79 17.25
C GLY A 90 -6.69 -6.20 17.69
N SER A 91 -5.91 -5.60 16.77
CA SER A 91 -4.57 -5.02 16.99
C SER A 91 -4.55 -3.65 17.71
N PHE A 92 -5.71 -3.17 18.17
CA PHE A 92 -5.95 -1.78 18.60
C PHE A 92 -5.61 -0.71 17.55
N GLY A 93 -5.45 -1.08 16.27
CA GLY A 93 -5.20 -0.17 15.15
C GLY A 93 -3.75 0.33 15.03
N VAL A 94 -2.85 -0.07 15.94
CA VAL A 94 -1.46 0.42 15.94
C VAL A 94 -0.65 -0.16 14.79
N GLY A 95 -0.84 -1.46 14.53
CA GLY A 95 -0.17 -2.17 13.44
C GLY A 95 -0.58 -1.64 12.07
N GLU A 96 -1.88 -1.40 11.89
CA GLU A 96 -2.48 -0.87 10.65
C GLU A 96 -2.09 0.58 10.42
N LEU A 97 -1.95 1.38 11.47
CA LEU A 97 -1.41 2.73 11.35
C LEU A 97 0.03 2.70 10.84
N SER A 98 0.88 1.84 11.41
CA SER A 98 2.26 1.67 10.95
C SER A 98 2.29 1.18 9.49
N ASN A 99 1.54 0.12 9.19
CA ASN A 99 1.44 -0.46 7.85
C ASN A 99 0.99 0.60 6.83
N PHE A 100 -0.03 1.40 7.14
CA PHE A 100 -0.49 2.49 6.28
C PHE A 100 0.60 3.55 6.05
N ILE A 101 1.29 4.04 7.08
CA ILE A 101 2.34 5.07 6.92
C ILE A 101 3.45 4.54 6.00
N LEU A 102 3.90 3.31 6.23
CA LEU A 102 4.97 2.69 5.45
C LEU A 102 4.51 2.39 4.03
N GLY A 103 3.40 1.67 3.86
CA GLY A 103 2.83 1.32 2.56
C GLY A 103 2.48 2.55 1.73
N ALA A 104 1.85 3.57 2.32
CA ALA A 104 1.54 4.82 1.62
C ALA A 104 2.81 5.52 1.12
N SER A 105 3.87 5.58 1.94
CA SER A 105 5.15 6.18 1.53
C SER A 105 5.81 5.41 0.38
N PHE A 106 5.76 4.07 0.43
CA PHE A 106 6.27 3.19 -0.61
C PHE A 106 5.57 3.42 -1.95
N VAL A 107 4.24 3.32 -1.97
CA VAL A 107 3.46 3.43 -3.20
C VAL A 107 3.40 4.87 -3.72
N ALA A 108 3.52 5.87 -2.85
CA ALA A 108 3.61 7.27 -3.26
C ALA A 108 4.89 7.51 -4.08
N VAL A 109 6.04 7.11 -3.56
CA VAL A 109 7.34 7.29 -4.25
C VAL A 109 7.38 6.42 -5.51
N ALA A 110 7.02 5.15 -5.41
CA ALA A 110 7.05 4.24 -6.55
C ALA A 110 6.10 4.72 -7.67
N GLY A 111 4.86 5.07 -7.32
CA GLY A 111 3.88 5.60 -8.25
C GLY A 111 4.36 6.89 -8.92
N PHE A 112 4.91 7.84 -8.16
CA PHE A 112 5.38 9.11 -8.69
C PHE A 112 6.50 8.95 -9.73
N PHE A 113 7.52 8.15 -9.43
CA PHE A 113 8.63 7.94 -10.35
C PHE A 113 8.23 7.07 -11.56
N TYR A 114 7.42 6.03 -11.35
CA TYR A 114 6.97 5.18 -12.46
C TYR A 114 6.09 5.94 -13.47
N GLN A 115 5.16 6.76 -12.99
CA GLN A 115 4.22 7.48 -13.85
C GLN A 115 4.89 8.46 -14.81
N ARG A 116 6.10 8.95 -14.49
CA ARG A 116 6.87 9.82 -15.39
C ARG A 116 7.41 9.09 -16.62
N ASN A 117 7.75 7.82 -16.49
CA ASN A 117 8.27 7.02 -17.60
C ASN A 117 7.89 5.55 -17.43
N LYS A 118 6.80 5.11 -18.08
CA LYS A 118 6.23 3.77 -17.92
C LYS A 118 7.05 2.73 -18.67
N THR A 119 8.16 2.29 -18.07
CA THR A 119 8.98 1.18 -18.59
C THR A 119 9.26 0.17 -17.49
N ARG A 120 9.57 -1.08 -17.87
CA ARG A 120 9.95 -2.12 -16.92
C ARG A 120 11.17 -1.73 -16.08
N LYS A 121 12.17 -1.07 -16.69
CA LYS A 121 13.35 -0.57 -15.97
C LYS A 121 12.96 0.45 -14.91
N ASN A 122 12.07 1.37 -15.25
CA ASN A 122 11.61 2.39 -14.33
C ASN A 122 10.66 1.83 -13.26
N ALA A 123 9.91 0.75 -13.53
CA ALA A 123 9.14 0.04 -12.52
C ALA A 123 10.05 -0.51 -11.42
N ILE A 124 11.14 -1.19 -11.81
CA ILE A 124 12.14 -1.71 -10.87
C ILE A 124 12.76 -0.56 -10.06
N PHE A 125 13.25 0.47 -10.76
CA PHE A 125 13.89 1.62 -10.12
C PHE A 125 12.95 2.32 -9.13
N ALA A 126 11.72 2.62 -9.55
CA ALA A 126 10.75 3.34 -8.75
C ALA A 126 10.32 2.51 -7.52
N SER A 127 10.11 1.20 -7.67
CA SER A 127 9.78 0.34 -6.54
C SER A 127 10.95 0.17 -5.57
N VAL A 128 12.19 -0.01 -6.05
CA VAL A 128 13.36 -0.09 -5.16
C VAL A 128 13.56 1.22 -4.41
N LEU A 129 13.44 2.37 -5.10
CA LEU A 129 13.51 3.67 -4.47
C LEU A 129 12.40 3.85 -3.44
N GLY A 130 11.18 3.42 -3.74
CA GLY A 130 10.08 3.39 -2.79
C GLY A 130 10.40 2.55 -1.56
N ALA A 131 10.97 1.35 -1.72
CA ALA A 131 11.33 0.47 -0.61
C ALA A 131 12.43 1.09 0.28
N ILE A 132 13.41 1.78 -0.32
CA ILE A 132 14.43 2.54 0.42
C ILE A 132 13.77 3.65 1.22
N VAL A 133 12.90 4.46 0.61
CA VAL A 133 12.21 5.56 1.30
C VAL A 133 11.32 5.03 2.42
N MET A 134 10.60 3.94 2.19
CA MET A 134 9.78 3.26 3.21
C MET A 134 10.63 2.81 4.39
N ALA A 135 11.79 2.19 4.14
CA ALA A 135 12.71 1.77 5.20
C ALA A 135 13.25 2.97 5.99
N LEU A 136 13.62 4.06 5.32
CA LEU A 136 14.09 5.28 5.98
C LEU A 136 13.01 5.97 6.80
N ILE A 137 11.76 5.97 6.33
CA ILE A 137 10.60 6.51 7.06
C ILE A 137 10.24 5.62 8.26
N SER A 138 10.48 4.31 8.17
CA SER A 138 10.14 3.37 9.23
C SER A 138 10.80 3.66 10.57
N TYR A 139 12.00 4.23 10.57
CA TYR A 139 12.67 4.59 11.80
C TYR A 139 11.97 5.77 12.52
N PRO A 140 11.87 6.98 11.94
CA PRO A 140 11.20 8.10 12.59
C PRO A 140 9.70 7.88 12.78
N SER A 141 9.00 7.22 11.85
CA SER A 141 7.56 6.97 12.04
C SER A 141 7.30 6.04 13.23
N ASN A 142 8.10 4.97 13.36
CA ASN A 142 7.95 4.07 14.49
C ASN A 142 8.37 4.71 15.80
N LEU A 143 9.48 5.45 15.81
CA LEU A 143 10.02 6.07 17.02
C LEU A 143 9.09 7.16 17.58
N PHE A 144 8.52 8.02 16.72
CA PHE A 144 7.77 9.20 17.17
C PHE A 144 6.25 9.04 17.15
N VAL A 145 5.71 8.08 16.40
CA VAL A 145 4.26 7.91 16.24
C VAL A 145 3.80 6.55 16.73
N VAL A 146 4.29 5.47 16.12
CA VAL A 146 3.73 4.12 16.34
C VAL A 146 4.05 3.60 17.74
N TYR A 147 5.30 3.64 18.18
CA TYR A 147 5.69 3.09 19.49
C TYR A 147 5.13 3.93 20.64
N PRO A 148 5.17 5.27 20.61
CA PRO A 148 4.48 6.10 21.60
C PRO A 148 2.99 5.78 21.71
N PHE A 149 2.32 5.50 20.59
CA PHE A 149 0.92 5.08 20.60
C PHE A 149 0.76 3.65 21.16
N TYR A 150 1.64 2.73 20.78
CA TYR A 150 1.68 1.35 21.27
C TYR A 150 1.90 1.27 22.79
N TYR A 151 2.67 2.20 23.37
CA TYR A 151 2.96 2.23 24.80
C TYR A 151 1.74 2.50 25.69
N ASN A 152 0.65 3.02 25.13
CA ASN A 152 -0.62 3.15 25.87
C ASN A 152 -1.29 1.78 26.12
N PHE A 153 -0.92 0.76 25.36
CA PHE A 153 -1.46 -0.60 25.46
C PHE A 153 -0.46 -1.59 26.07
N MET A 154 0.85 -1.38 25.86
CA MET A 154 1.91 -2.26 26.35
C MET A 154 3.11 -1.48 26.87
N PRO A 155 3.63 -1.75 28.08
CA PRO A 155 4.81 -1.07 28.62
C PRO A 155 6.04 -1.18 27.70
N LYS A 156 6.85 -0.12 27.65
CA LYS A 156 8.08 -0.06 26.85
C LYS A 156 9.04 -1.20 27.19
N GLU A 157 9.12 -1.55 28.47
CA GLU A 157 9.97 -2.62 28.99
C GLU A 157 9.57 -3.98 28.41
N THR A 158 8.26 -4.22 28.29
CA THR A 158 7.73 -5.45 27.68
C THR A 158 8.09 -5.50 26.20
N VAL A 159 7.92 -4.39 25.46
CA VAL A 159 8.30 -4.31 24.05
C VAL A 159 9.79 -4.58 23.86
N LEU A 160 10.64 -3.95 24.69
CA LEU A 160 12.09 -4.17 24.64
C LEU A 160 12.44 -5.63 24.96
N SER A 161 11.77 -6.24 25.94
CA SER A 161 11.99 -7.65 26.29
C SER A 161 11.68 -8.58 25.11
N MET A 162 10.67 -8.27 24.29
CA MET A 162 10.37 -9.05 23.08
C MET A 162 11.50 -9.00 22.05
N TYR A 163 12.17 -7.85 21.92
CA TYR A 163 13.37 -7.74 21.07
C TYR A 163 14.57 -8.46 21.68
N GLN A 164 14.76 -8.38 22.99
CA GLN A 164 15.85 -9.04 23.69
C GLN A 164 15.76 -10.58 23.64
N LEU A 165 14.55 -11.13 23.54
CA LEU A 165 14.36 -12.56 23.28
C LEU A 165 14.91 -13.01 21.92
N ILE A 166 14.96 -12.10 20.94
CA ILE A 166 15.49 -12.37 19.60
C ILE A 166 17.00 -12.10 19.58
N LEU A 167 17.42 -10.96 20.14
CA LEU A 167 18.83 -10.61 20.28
C LEU A 167 19.10 -9.97 21.64
N PRO A 168 19.73 -10.71 22.58
CA PRO A 168 19.97 -10.23 23.95
C PRO A 168 20.87 -8.99 24.06
N SER A 169 21.65 -8.66 23.02
CA SER A 169 22.56 -7.51 23.02
C SER A 169 21.89 -6.16 22.80
N VAL A 170 20.57 -6.14 22.64
CA VAL A 170 19.82 -4.90 22.35
C VAL A 170 19.46 -4.21 23.66
N HIS A 171 19.83 -2.94 23.77
CA HIS A 171 19.68 -2.18 25.02
C HIS A 171 18.62 -1.07 24.93
N SER A 172 18.16 -0.72 23.74
CA SER A 172 17.19 0.36 23.53
C SER A 172 16.23 0.06 22.39
N ILE A 173 15.08 0.75 22.38
CA ILE A 173 14.10 0.60 21.30
C ILE A 173 14.64 1.22 20.02
N GLU A 174 15.38 2.32 20.12
CA GLU A 174 16.05 2.99 19.02
C GLU A 174 16.98 2.02 18.28
N GLU A 175 17.77 1.26 19.03
CA GLU A 175 18.61 0.19 18.48
C GLU A 175 17.77 -0.93 17.86
N SER A 176 16.69 -1.37 18.52
CA SER A 176 15.76 -2.36 17.95
C SER A 176 15.19 -1.91 16.60
N LEU A 177 14.78 -0.64 16.48
CA LEU A 177 14.18 -0.11 15.27
C LEU A 177 15.18 -0.09 14.10
N LEU A 178 16.44 0.24 14.37
CA LEU A 178 17.50 0.23 13.34
C LEU A 178 17.89 -1.18 12.93
N LEU A 179 18.00 -2.09 13.89
CA LEU A 179 18.53 -3.44 13.65
C LEU A 179 17.48 -4.42 13.13
N PHE A 180 16.21 -4.21 13.46
CA PHE A 180 15.11 -5.10 13.10
C PHE A 180 14.10 -4.44 12.17
N ASN A 181 13.46 -3.34 12.59
CA ASN A 181 12.34 -2.78 11.84
C ASN A 181 12.76 -2.21 10.49
N LEU A 182 13.86 -1.47 10.43
CA LEU A 182 14.38 -0.90 9.20
C LEU A 182 14.73 -1.98 8.15
N PRO A 183 15.56 -3.01 8.46
CA PRO A 183 15.85 -4.06 7.49
C PRO A 183 14.62 -4.90 7.17
N PHE A 184 13.76 -5.22 8.14
CA PHE A 184 12.49 -5.91 7.89
C PHE A 184 11.63 -5.15 6.88
N THR A 185 11.46 -3.84 7.07
CA THR A 185 10.66 -2.98 6.20
C THR A 185 11.26 -2.94 4.79
N PHE A 186 12.59 -2.83 4.69
CA PHE A 186 13.26 -2.86 3.39
C PHE A 186 13.03 -4.19 2.67
N VAL A 187 13.21 -5.32 3.35
CA VAL A 187 13.00 -6.66 2.79
C VAL A 187 11.55 -6.84 2.36
N LYS A 188 10.58 -6.35 3.15
CA LYS A 188 9.16 -6.33 2.78
C LYS A 188 8.94 -5.64 1.43
N GLY A 189 9.40 -4.39 1.31
CA GLY A 189 9.27 -3.65 0.05
C GLY A 189 9.93 -4.35 -1.13
N ILE A 190 11.10 -4.96 -0.93
CA ILE A 190 11.80 -5.73 -1.98
C ILE A 190 11.02 -6.98 -2.41
N LEU A 191 10.38 -7.68 -1.48
CA LEU A 191 9.54 -8.84 -1.80
C LEU A 191 8.30 -8.42 -2.61
N ASP A 192 7.68 -7.28 -2.28
CA ASP A 192 6.59 -6.72 -3.09
C ASP A 192 7.06 -6.33 -4.50
N VAL A 193 8.28 -5.78 -4.63
CA VAL A 193 8.88 -5.52 -5.94
C VAL A 193 9.05 -6.82 -6.73
N MET A 194 9.58 -7.87 -6.11
CA MET A 194 9.77 -9.17 -6.77
C MET A 194 8.43 -9.75 -7.25
N LEU A 195 7.38 -9.67 -6.43
CA LEU A 195 6.05 -10.10 -6.80
C LEU A 195 5.50 -9.26 -7.96
N CYS A 196 5.69 -7.95 -7.92
CA CYS A 196 5.34 -7.06 -9.01
C CYS A 196 6.04 -7.41 -10.33
N LEU A 197 7.32 -7.77 -10.28
CA LEU A 197 8.08 -8.15 -11.47
C LEU A 197 7.68 -9.52 -12.01
N ALA A 198 7.39 -10.48 -11.13
CA ALA A 198 6.88 -11.80 -11.52
C ALA A 198 5.54 -11.67 -12.26
N LEU A 199 4.67 -10.77 -11.79
CA LEU A 199 3.35 -10.54 -12.36
C LEU A 199 3.33 -9.40 -13.40
N TYR A 200 4.45 -8.76 -13.70
CA TYR A 200 4.51 -7.63 -14.61
C TYR A 200 4.08 -7.98 -16.04
N LYS A 201 4.50 -9.16 -16.56
CA LYS A 201 4.15 -9.59 -17.92
C LYS A 201 2.62 -9.70 -18.13
N PRO A 202 1.86 -10.45 -17.29
CA PRO A 202 0.41 -10.51 -17.44
C PRO A 202 -0.29 -9.18 -17.12
N LEU A 203 0.30 -8.33 -16.26
CA LEU A 203 -0.32 -7.06 -15.85
C LEU A 203 0.01 -5.87 -16.78
N SER A 204 1.02 -6.00 -17.62
CA SER A 204 1.46 -4.96 -18.58
C SER A 204 0.31 -4.37 -19.41
N PRO A 205 -0.62 -5.16 -20.01
CA PRO A 205 -1.76 -4.62 -20.73
C PRO A 205 -2.64 -3.70 -19.86
N VAL A 206 -2.87 -4.07 -18.60
CA VAL A 206 -3.66 -3.28 -17.64
C VAL A 206 -2.91 -2.00 -17.28
N LEU A 207 -1.62 -2.08 -16.93
CA LEU A 207 -0.78 -0.94 -16.56
C LEU A 207 -0.65 0.12 -17.66
N HIS A 208 -0.61 -0.31 -18.93
CA HIS A 208 -0.48 0.60 -20.08
C HIS A 208 -1.81 1.10 -20.63
N LYS A 209 -2.92 0.36 -20.44
CA LYS A 209 -4.26 0.78 -20.90
C LYS A 209 -4.76 2.00 -20.13
N PHE A 210 -4.45 2.12 -18.83
CA PHE A 210 -4.78 3.30 -18.03
C PHE A 210 -3.82 4.48 -18.21
N GLY A 211 -2.64 4.26 -18.82
CA GLY A 211 -1.64 5.30 -19.10
C GLY A 211 -1.77 6.02 -20.44
N LYS A 212 -2.61 5.54 -21.37
CA LYS A 212 -2.95 6.27 -22.60
C LYS A 212 -4.08 7.27 -22.32
N ARG A 213 -3.75 8.34 -21.60
CA ARG A 213 -4.48 9.61 -21.68
C ARG A 213 -3.45 10.66 -22.07
N LYS A 214 -3.45 11.00 -23.36
CA LYS A 214 -2.94 12.29 -23.83
C LYS A 214 -4.02 13.31 -23.58
#